data_AF-A0A8H7HRJ6-F1
#
_entry.id   AF-A0A8H7HRJ6-F1
#
_cell.length_a   1.000
_cell.length_b   1.000
_cell.length_c   1.000
_cell.angle_alpha   90.00
_cell.angle_beta   90.00
_cell.angle_gamma   90.00
#
_symmetry.space_group_name_H-M   'P 1'
#
loop_
_entity.id
_entity.type
_entity.pdbx_description
1 polymer ?
#
loop_
_entity_poly.entity_id
_entity_poly.type
_entity_poly.pdbx_seq_one_letter_code
_entity_poly.pdbx_strand_id
1 'polypeptide(L)'
;MYPETCQHLPASKLEKGTAPNCNENPAWTREKPAGEWAIKCIDKWRQRPTLDKINTMDTLESVAIEGESLDENMWKVLRKAAEQVAGTILSSSLDDAERKKSIGRTLLGSLYLMSVDGSSEGLGAPEPCKLDTETRLYLPFGLGTSVDFHYNYHYRMCMYDDKRNSILNAETREINECNPNKPTKCTTEPEFPGKGKNDAEAEPIVENVKGFGEPLVVTKGWISSRKLVDMIVAAGAALLHGEIDIEAAAHLQHEFDYYQGEKSAKGIFAKGRKQLTRSEKEEKAKVKKDATREVYVPERLLLLARHGD
;
A
#
# COMPACT_ATOMS: atom_id res chain seq x y z
N MET A 1 33.74 -9.12 39.73
CA MET A 1 33.57 -8.76 38.31
C MET A 1 33.58 -10.04 37.50
N TYR A 2 32.41 -10.52 37.08
CA TYR A 2 32.28 -11.61 36.12
C TYR A 2 31.85 -11.01 34.78
N PRO A 3 32.44 -11.41 33.65
CA PRO A 3 31.94 -10.99 32.34
C PRO A 3 30.71 -11.82 31.97
N GLU A 4 29.58 -11.17 31.78
CA GLU A 4 28.39 -11.82 31.22
C GLU A 4 28.63 -12.07 29.72
N THR A 5 28.81 -13.34 29.38
CA THR A 5 28.79 -13.84 28.01
C THR A 5 27.38 -13.74 27.44
N CYS A 6 27.19 -12.92 26.39
CA CYS A 6 25.97 -12.96 25.57
C CYS A 6 25.86 -14.34 24.91
N GLN A 7 24.91 -15.15 25.37
CA GLN A 7 24.51 -16.36 24.66
C GLN A 7 23.67 -15.95 23.43
N HIS A 8 24.14 -16.30 22.25
CA HIS A 8 23.35 -16.26 21.02
C HIS A 8 22.19 -17.24 21.12
N LEU A 9 20.95 -16.75 21.04
CA LEU A 9 19.78 -17.61 20.84
C LEU A 9 19.80 -18.15 19.40
N PRO A 10 19.58 -19.47 19.20
CA PRO A 10 19.56 -20.06 17.87
C PRO A 10 18.33 -19.61 17.07
N ALA A 11 18.58 -19.18 15.84
CA ALA A 11 17.55 -18.89 14.85
C ALA A 11 16.88 -20.19 14.41
N SER A 12 15.75 -20.56 15.00
CA SER A 12 14.85 -21.54 14.38
C SER A 12 13.42 -21.45 14.92
N LYS A 13 12.46 -21.38 13.97
CA LYS A 13 11.00 -21.56 14.10
C LYS A 13 10.24 -20.41 14.78
N LEU A 14 9.99 -19.34 14.02
CA LEU A 14 8.84 -18.48 14.29
C LEU A 14 7.62 -19.10 13.59
N GLU A 15 6.63 -19.49 14.40
CA GLU A 15 5.34 -19.98 13.93
C GLU A 15 4.62 -18.90 13.10
N LYS A 16 3.71 -19.33 12.21
CA LYS A 16 2.85 -18.42 11.42
C LYS A 16 2.25 -17.38 12.35
N GLY A 17 2.13 -16.13 11.88
CA GLY A 17 1.58 -15.04 12.67
C GLY A 17 0.10 -15.27 13.00
N THR A 18 -0.18 -16.04 14.05
CA THR A 18 -1.49 -16.10 14.69
C THR A 18 -1.78 -14.72 15.27
N ALA A 19 -2.96 -14.15 14.98
CA ALA A 19 -3.40 -12.94 15.66
C ALA A 19 -3.22 -13.14 17.18
N PRO A 20 -2.62 -12.19 17.91
CA PRO A 20 -2.31 -12.37 19.32
C PRO A 20 -3.58 -12.74 20.09
N ASN A 21 -3.69 -14.02 20.47
CA ASN A 21 -4.77 -14.49 21.32
C ASN A 21 -4.45 -14.00 22.73
N CYS A 22 -5.19 -12.99 23.20
CA CYS A 22 -5.03 -12.44 24.53
C CYS A 22 -5.22 -13.48 25.66
N ASN A 23 -5.73 -14.68 25.33
CA ASN A 23 -5.96 -15.77 26.29
C ASN A 23 -4.78 -16.76 26.41
N GLU A 24 -3.79 -16.72 25.51
CA GLU A 24 -2.75 -17.77 25.42
C GLU A 24 -1.40 -17.37 26.03
N ASN A 25 -1.20 -16.09 26.33
CA ASN A 25 0.04 -15.62 26.95
C ASN A 25 -0.18 -15.22 28.42
N PRO A 26 0.26 -16.03 29.41
CA PRO A 26 0.03 -15.76 30.82
C PRO A 26 0.76 -14.52 31.34
N ALA A 27 1.72 -13.97 30.59
CA ALA A 27 2.41 -12.72 30.90
C ALA A 27 1.63 -11.47 30.46
N TRP A 28 0.56 -11.62 29.66
CA TRP A 28 -0.31 -10.52 29.31
C TRP A 28 -1.45 -10.42 30.32
N THR A 29 -1.74 -9.19 30.75
CA THR A 29 -2.87 -8.93 31.63
C THR A 29 -4.14 -9.45 30.96
N ARG A 30 -4.88 -10.32 31.65
CA ARG A 30 -6.20 -10.82 31.20
C ARG A 30 -7.25 -9.72 31.09
N GLU A 31 -6.92 -8.51 31.52
CA GLU A 31 -7.72 -7.33 31.26
C GLU A 31 -7.79 -7.11 29.76
N LYS A 32 -8.97 -7.40 29.19
CA LYS A 32 -9.25 -6.97 27.83
C LYS A 32 -8.96 -5.47 27.76
N PRO A 33 -8.31 -4.98 26.70
CA PRO A 33 -8.28 -3.56 26.41
C PRO A 33 -9.70 -2.99 26.44
N ALA A 34 -10.06 -2.34 27.55
CA ALA A 34 -11.42 -1.87 27.82
C ALA A 34 -11.61 -0.40 27.45
N GLY A 35 -10.51 0.30 27.15
CA GLY A 35 -10.55 1.66 26.64
C GLY A 35 -11.06 1.69 25.20
N GLU A 36 -11.87 2.69 24.89
CA GLU A 36 -12.43 2.94 23.55
C GLU A 36 -11.37 2.85 22.44
N TRP A 37 -10.20 3.45 22.65
CA TRP A 37 -9.06 3.41 21.72
C TRP A 37 -8.50 2.00 21.50
N ALA A 38 -8.52 1.18 22.53
CA ALA A 38 -7.95 -0.15 22.47
C ALA A 38 -8.91 -1.14 21.78
N ILE A 39 -10.22 -0.94 21.93
CA ILE A 39 -11.26 -1.60 21.11
C ILE A 39 -11.13 -1.17 19.63
N LYS A 40 -10.94 0.13 19.36
CA LYS A 40 -10.74 0.64 18.00
C LYS A 40 -9.47 0.08 17.33
N CYS A 41 -8.38 -0.05 18.09
CA CYS A 41 -7.18 -0.76 17.63
C CYS A 41 -7.50 -2.21 17.24
N ILE A 42 -8.29 -2.93 18.04
CA ILE A 42 -8.73 -4.29 17.71
C ILE A 42 -9.55 -4.30 16.41
N ASP A 43 -10.47 -3.37 16.21
CA ASP A 43 -11.30 -3.33 14.99
C ASP A 43 -10.49 -2.98 13.73
N LYS A 44 -9.49 -2.10 13.84
CA LYS A 44 -8.48 -1.90 12.78
C LYS A 44 -7.74 -3.20 12.45
N TRP A 45 -7.27 -3.91 13.47
CA TRP A 45 -6.61 -5.21 13.29
C TRP A 45 -7.53 -6.24 12.64
N ARG A 46 -8.84 -6.17 12.90
CA ARG A 46 -9.84 -7.08 12.32
C ARG A 46 -10.21 -6.78 10.87
N GLN A 47 -9.95 -5.58 10.35
CA GLN A 47 -10.12 -5.30 8.92
C GLN A 47 -9.07 -5.95 8.04
N ARG A 48 -7.83 -6.08 8.55
CA ARG A 48 -6.73 -6.67 7.80
C ARG A 48 -7.06 -8.07 7.27
N PRO A 49 -7.62 -9.01 8.07
CA PRO A 49 -8.06 -10.31 7.57
C PRO A 49 -9.00 -10.25 6.36
N THR A 50 -9.94 -9.31 6.33
CA THR A 50 -10.87 -9.17 5.19
C THR A 50 -10.13 -8.70 3.93
N LEU A 51 -9.21 -7.75 4.07
CA LEU A 51 -8.37 -7.30 2.96
C LEU A 51 -7.30 -8.32 2.56
N ASP A 52 -6.80 -9.10 3.51
CA ASP A 52 -5.89 -10.21 3.29
C ASP A 52 -6.58 -11.25 2.39
N LYS A 53 -7.87 -11.59 2.65
CA LYS A 53 -8.67 -12.48 1.78
C LYS A 53 -8.78 -11.97 0.35
N ILE A 54 -9.09 -10.68 0.16
CA ILE A 54 -9.13 -10.04 -1.17
C ILE A 54 -7.76 -10.12 -1.85
N ASN A 55 -6.69 -9.89 -1.09
CA ASN A 55 -5.31 -9.91 -1.57
C ASN A 55 -4.66 -11.31 -1.44
N THR A 56 -5.46 -12.36 -1.48
CA THR A 56 -5.01 -13.75 -1.63
C THR A 56 -5.05 -14.10 -3.12
N MET A 57 -4.14 -14.94 -3.58
CA MET A 57 -4.27 -15.48 -4.94
C MET A 57 -5.27 -16.63 -4.94
N ASP A 58 -6.07 -16.74 -6.00
CA ASP A 58 -6.92 -17.89 -6.29
C ASP A 58 -8.05 -18.11 -5.26
N THR A 59 -8.58 -17.04 -4.66
CA THR A 59 -9.75 -17.09 -3.74
C THR A 59 -11.00 -16.51 -4.41
N LEU A 60 -12.19 -16.82 -3.87
CA LEU A 60 -13.42 -16.23 -4.40
C LEU A 60 -13.46 -14.71 -4.16
N GLU A 61 -12.84 -14.26 -3.08
CA GLU A 61 -12.75 -12.84 -2.72
C GLU A 61 -11.75 -12.06 -3.59
N SER A 62 -10.79 -12.71 -4.25
CA SER A 62 -9.82 -12.05 -5.12
C SER A 62 -10.37 -11.63 -6.48
N VAL A 63 -11.56 -12.11 -6.85
CA VAL A 63 -12.26 -11.71 -8.09
C VAL A 63 -12.39 -10.18 -8.20
N ALA A 64 -12.54 -9.47 -7.07
CA ALA A 64 -12.62 -8.01 -7.04
C ALA A 64 -11.34 -7.27 -7.52
N ILE A 65 -10.20 -7.97 -7.55
CA ILE A 65 -8.90 -7.42 -7.97
C ILE A 65 -8.28 -8.22 -9.12
N GLU A 66 -8.99 -9.20 -9.70
CA GLU A 66 -8.48 -9.99 -10.81
C GLU A 66 -8.67 -9.32 -12.17
N GLY A 67 -9.36 -8.18 -12.22
CA GLY A 67 -9.39 -7.24 -13.36
C GLY A 67 -9.49 -7.95 -14.71
N GLU A 68 -10.66 -8.52 -15.02
CA GLU A 68 -10.90 -9.37 -16.20
C GLU A 68 -10.46 -8.75 -17.53
N SER A 69 -10.27 -7.42 -17.56
CA SER A 69 -10.05 -6.59 -18.74
C SER A 69 -8.66 -5.97 -18.87
N LEU A 70 -7.76 -6.16 -17.89
CA LEU A 70 -6.44 -5.49 -17.87
C LEU A 70 -5.27 -6.39 -18.31
N ASP A 71 -5.47 -7.69 -18.54
CA ASP A 71 -4.41 -8.66 -18.93
C ASP A 71 -3.11 -8.58 -18.08
N GLU A 72 -3.17 -7.95 -16.91
CA GLU A 72 -2.03 -7.66 -16.06
C GLU A 72 -2.18 -8.36 -14.70
N ASN A 73 -1.06 -8.83 -14.16
CA ASN A 73 -1.02 -9.41 -12.82
C ASN A 73 -1.13 -8.30 -11.76
N MET A 74 -2.32 -8.07 -11.21
CA MET A 74 -2.56 -7.01 -10.21
C MET A 74 -1.67 -7.13 -8.97
N TRP A 75 -1.35 -8.35 -8.54
CA TRP A 75 -0.39 -8.53 -7.45
C TRP A 75 1.03 -8.06 -7.79
N LYS A 76 1.44 -8.07 -9.06
CA LYS A 76 2.71 -7.48 -9.51
C LYS A 76 2.68 -5.96 -9.39
N VAL A 77 1.56 -5.34 -9.71
CA VAL A 77 1.34 -3.90 -9.51
C VAL A 77 1.42 -3.58 -8.02
N LEU A 78 0.65 -4.27 -7.18
CA LEU A 78 0.67 -4.07 -5.72
C LEU A 78 2.07 -4.24 -5.12
N ARG A 79 2.82 -5.27 -5.52
CA ARG A 79 4.21 -5.45 -5.08
C ARG A 79 5.09 -4.27 -5.47
N LYS A 80 5.00 -3.81 -6.71
CA LYS A 80 5.79 -2.69 -7.23
C LYS A 80 5.43 -1.38 -6.50
N ALA A 81 4.14 -1.15 -6.25
CA ALA A 81 3.62 -0.04 -5.46
C ALA A 81 4.19 -0.06 -4.03
N ALA A 82 4.05 -1.19 -3.33
CA ALA A 82 4.55 -1.35 -1.97
C ALA A 82 6.08 -1.18 -1.87
N GLU A 83 6.84 -1.70 -2.83
CA GLU A 83 8.29 -1.50 -2.93
C GLU A 83 8.65 -0.01 -3.10
N GLN A 84 7.90 0.73 -3.92
CA GLN A 84 8.12 2.16 -4.12
C GLN A 84 7.77 2.97 -2.87
N VAL A 85 6.65 2.66 -2.22
CA VAL A 85 6.25 3.28 -0.93
C VAL A 85 7.32 3.06 0.13
N ALA A 86 7.74 1.81 0.35
CA ALA A 86 8.80 1.49 1.29
C ALA A 86 10.15 2.14 0.90
N GLY A 87 10.48 2.14 -0.39
CA GLY A 87 11.74 2.67 -0.90
C GLY A 87 11.85 4.17 -0.71
N THR A 88 10.72 4.86 -0.75
CA THR A 88 10.63 6.30 -0.51
C THR A 88 11.11 6.65 0.89
N ILE A 89 10.69 5.87 1.91
CA ILE A 89 11.18 6.07 3.28
C ILE A 89 12.65 5.67 3.44
N LEU A 90 13.07 4.55 2.85
CA LEU A 90 14.47 4.12 2.96
C LEU A 90 15.46 5.14 2.38
N SER A 91 15.02 5.93 1.41
CA SER A 91 15.81 6.99 0.78
C SER A 91 15.47 8.40 1.28
N SER A 92 14.69 8.54 2.36
CA SER A 92 14.36 9.83 2.98
C SER A 92 15.56 10.46 3.69
N SER A 93 15.39 11.69 4.16
CA SER A 93 16.41 12.40 4.94
C SER A 93 16.55 11.96 6.41
N LEU A 94 15.69 11.06 6.94
CA LEU A 94 15.70 10.67 8.36
C LEU A 94 17.05 10.07 8.84
N ASP A 95 17.74 10.67 9.81
CA ASP A 95 19.10 10.22 10.18
C ASP A 95 19.16 8.80 10.79
N ASP A 96 18.07 8.36 11.42
CA ASP A 96 17.99 7.05 12.05
C ASP A 96 17.77 5.94 11.02
N ALA A 97 18.87 5.29 10.61
CA ALA A 97 18.88 4.21 9.63
C ALA A 97 18.09 2.97 10.07
N GLU A 98 18.13 2.61 11.35
CA GLU A 98 17.40 1.43 11.85
C GLU A 98 15.91 1.70 11.94
N ARG A 99 15.53 2.90 12.36
CA ARG A 99 14.13 3.33 12.29
C ARG A 99 13.65 3.37 10.85
N LYS A 100 14.37 4.01 9.91
CA LYS A 100 14.05 3.99 8.47
C LYS A 100 13.78 2.58 7.95
N LYS A 101 14.66 1.63 8.27
CA LYS A 101 14.51 0.22 7.90
C LYS A 101 13.24 -0.39 8.48
N SER A 102 13.02 -0.20 9.79
CA SER A 102 11.83 -0.71 10.47
C SER A 102 10.54 -0.16 9.83
N ILE A 103 10.50 1.14 9.55
CA ILE A 103 9.40 1.80 8.85
C ILE A 103 9.16 1.20 7.47
N GLY A 104 10.20 1.17 6.62
CA GLY A 104 10.09 0.68 5.26
C GLY A 104 9.62 -0.78 5.23
N ARG A 105 10.10 -1.61 6.16
CA ARG A 105 9.68 -3.00 6.33
C ARG A 105 8.20 -3.13 6.62
N THR A 106 7.65 -2.31 7.52
CA THR A 106 6.23 -2.37 7.84
C THR A 106 5.36 -1.86 6.70
N LEU A 107 5.78 -0.78 6.02
CA LEU A 107 5.04 -0.23 4.87
C LEU A 107 4.96 -1.20 3.70
N LEU A 108 6.00 -2.00 3.47
CA LEU A 108 6.03 -3.00 2.39
C LEU A 108 4.86 -3.99 2.48
N GLY A 109 4.35 -4.27 3.69
CA GLY A 109 3.21 -5.16 3.91
C GLY A 109 1.93 -4.47 4.35
N SER A 110 1.83 -3.16 4.20
CA SER A 110 0.69 -2.38 4.69
C SER A 110 -0.17 -1.75 3.59
N LEU A 111 0.19 -1.97 2.32
CA LEU A 111 -0.58 -1.55 1.16
C LEU A 111 -1.49 -2.68 0.68
N TYR A 112 -2.74 -2.35 0.37
CA TYR A 112 -3.77 -3.28 -0.07
C TYR A 112 -4.48 -2.74 -1.31
N LEU A 113 -4.75 -3.60 -2.29
CA LEU A 113 -5.73 -3.31 -3.33
C LEU A 113 -7.14 -3.54 -2.77
N MET A 114 -8.05 -2.61 -3.09
CA MET A 114 -9.46 -2.71 -2.72
C MET A 114 -10.33 -3.07 -3.91
N SER A 115 -10.10 -2.40 -5.03
CA SER A 115 -10.75 -2.66 -6.32
C SER A 115 -9.81 -2.23 -7.43
N VAL A 116 -9.88 -2.93 -8.56
CA VAL A 116 -9.26 -2.49 -9.81
C VAL A 116 -10.24 -2.82 -10.93
N ASP A 117 -10.63 -1.81 -11.70
CA ASP A 117 -11.41 -1.93 -12.91
C ASP A 117 -10.70 -1.20 -14.05
N GLY A 118 -10.91 -1.63 -15.28
CA GLY A 118 -10.29 -1.00 -16.42
C GLY A 118 -10.75 -1.57 -17.74
N SER A 119 -10.21 -1.05 -18.83
CA SER A 119 -10.42 -1.60 -20.16
C SER A 119 -9.29 -1.18 -21.09
N SER A 120 -8.80 -2.10 -21.89
CA SER A 120 -7.98 -1.80 -23.06
C SER A 120 -8.88 -1.53 -24.29
N GLU A 121 -8.57 -0.50 -25.08
CA GLU A 121 -9.21 -0.30 -26.38
C GLU A 121 -8.32 -0.95 -27.46
N GLY A 122 -8.70 -2.12 -27.99
CA GLY A 122 -8.14 -2.65 -29.25
C GLY A 122 -7.76 -4.14 -29.28
N LEU A 123 -7.34 -4.59 -30.47
CA LEU A 123 -6.76 -5.92 -30.74
C LEU A 123 -5.23 -5.95 -30.56
N GLY A 124 -4.63 -4.88 -30.03
CA GLY A 124 -3.20 -4.71 -29.77
C GLY A 124 -2.90 -4.57 -28.27
N ALA A 125 -1.60 -4.49 -27.93
CA ALA A 125 -0.97 -4.56 -26.60
C ALA A 125 -1.83 -4.10 -25.38
N PRO A 126 -1.63 -4.70 -24.18
CA PRO A 126 -2.52 -4.59 -23.02
C PRO A 126 -2.41 -3.24 -22.27
N GLU A 127 -2.33 -2.13 -22.99
CA GLU A 127 -2.26 -0.80 -22.40
C GLU A 127 -3.69 -0.35 -22.05
N PRO A 128 -3.96 0.03 -20.78
CA PRO A 128 -5.28 0.45 -20.38
C PRO A 128 -5.66 1.78 -21.03
N CYS A 129 -6.84 1.82 -21.64
CA CYS A 129 -7.50 3.06 -22.09
C CYS A 129 -8.31 3.69 -20.95
N LYS A 130 -8.85 2.86 -20.06
CA LYS A 130 -9.52 3.28 -18.83
C LYS A 130 -8.98 2.45 -17.67
N LEU A 131 -8.78 3.09 -16.53
CA LEU A 131 -8.35 2.45 -15.29
C LEU A 131 -9.00 3.18 -14.11
N ASP A 132 -9.52 2.41 -13.18
CA ASP A 132 -10.12 2.86 -11.93
C ASP A 132 -9.55 1.95 -10.83
N THR A 133 -8.81 2.54 -9.89
CA THR A 133 -8.07 1.78 -8.87
C THR A 133 -8.28 2.39 -7.50
N GLU A 134 -8.79 1.58 -6.58
CA GLU A 134 -8.86 1.94 -5.16
C GLU A 134 -7.80 1.14 -4.38
N THR A 135 -7.00 1.86 -3.60
CA THR A 135 -6.00 1.25 -2.70
C THR A 135 -6.11 1.80 -1.30
N ARG A 136 -5.62 1.03 -0.32
CA ARG A 136 -5.52 1.46 1.07
C ARG A 136 -4.12 1.21 1.61
N LEU A 137 -3.50 2.27 2.12
CA LEU A 137 -2.26 2.20 2.86
C LEU A 137 -2.52 2.31 4.36
N TYR A 138 -2.26 1.24 5.10
CA TYR A 138 -2.22 1.33 6.56
C TYR A 138 -0.90 1.92 7.01
N LEU A 139 -0.97 3.00 7.77
CA LEU A 139 0.22 3.62 8.29
C LEU A 139 0.65 2.90 9.58
N PRO A 140 1.94 2.58 9.71
CA PRO A 140 2.48 2.01 10.94
C PRO A 140 2.87 3.08 11.97
N PHE A 141 2.64 4.35 11.66
CA PHE A 141 2.88 5.49 12.55
C PHE A 141 1.56 6.10 13.03
N GLY A 142 1.57 6.66 14.22
CA GLY A 142 0.49 7.50 14.72
C GLY A 142 -0.68 6.72 15.33
N LEU A 143 -1.85 7.36 15.36
CA LEU A 143 -3.08 6.89 16.04
C LEU A 143 -3.82 5.76 15.30
N GLY A 144 -3.12 5.08 14.39
CA GLY A 144 -3.71 4.02 13.61
C GLY A 144 -4.47 4.49 12.37
N THR A 145 -4.08 5.61 11.78
CA THR A 145 -4.63 6.11 10.50
C THR A 145 -4.36 5.16 9.33
N SER A 146 -5.23 5.21 8.34
CA SER A 146 -4.99 4.69 6.99
C SER A 146 -5.24 5.80 5.99
N VAL A 147 -4.67 5.67 4.80
CA VAL A 147 -4.97 6.58 3.69
C VAL A 147 -5.53 5.76 2.57
N ASP A 148 -6.69 6.18 2.08
CA ASP A 148 -7.33 5.58 0.93
C ASP A 148 -6.97 6.42 -0.29
N PHE A 149 -6.66 5.75 -1.39
CA PHE A 149 -6.34 6.38 -2.66
C PHE A 149 -7.32 5.89 -3.71
N HIS A 150 -7.78 6.82 -4.55
CA HIS A 150 -8.58 6.52 -5.73
C HIS A 150 -7.89 7.13 -6.94
N TYR A 151 -7.50 6.27 -7.87
CA TYR A 151 -6.86 6.65 -9.12
C TYR A 151 -7.78 6.35 -10.29
N ASN A 152 -8.18 7.39 -11.01
CA ASN A 152 -9.01 7.32 -12.19
C ASN A 152 -8.24 7.85 -13.39
N TYR A 153 -7.98 6.98 -14.36
CA TYR A 153 -7.26 7.29 -15.57
C TYR A 153 -8.11 6.94 -16.78
N HIS A 154 -8.13 7.85 -17.75
CA HIS A 154 -8.79 7.69 -19.02
C HIS A 154 -7.95 8.35 -20.11
N TYR A 155 -7.55 7.58 -21.09
CA TYR A 155 -6.86 8.06 -22.28
C TYR A 155 -7.48 7.44 -23.52
N ARG A 156 -7.97 8.29 -24.42
CA ARG A 156 -8.53 7.85 -25.70
C ARG A 156 -8.00 8.71 -26.83
N MET A 157 -7.27 8.07 -27.74
CA MET A 157 -6.78 8.69 -28.96
C MET A 157 -7.94 8.83 -29.96
N CYS A 158 -8.26 10.04 -30.40
CA CYS A 158 -9.25 10.26 -31.47
C CYS A 158 -8.57 10.91 -32.68
N MET A 159 -9.17 10.79 -33.87
CA MET A 159 -8.54 11.27 -35.13
C MET A 159 -8.17 12.76 -35.13
N TYR A 160 -8.82 13.57 -34.29
CA TYR A 160 -8.66 15.03 -34.29
C TYR A 160 -8.30 15.61 -32.92
N ASP A 161 -8.43 14.84 -31.85
CA ASP A 161 -8.14 15.31 -30.49
C ASP A 161 -7.95 14.13 -29.52
N ASP A 162 -7.07 14.28 -28.55
CA ASP A 162 -6.81 13.24 -27.56
C ASP A 162 -7.58 13.53 -26.27
N LYS A 163 -8.43 12.59 -25.86
CA LYS A 163 -9.17 12.69 -24.60
C LYS A 163 -8.36 12.07 -23.48
N ARG A 164 -7.63 12.91 -22.76
CA ARG A 164 -6.84 12.51 -21.58
C ARG A 164 -7.43 13.08 -20.29
N ASN A 165 -7.55 12.23 -19.28
CA ASN A 165 -7.90 12.59 -17.92
C ASN A 165 -7.18 11.66 -16.95
N SER A 166 -6.50 12.21 -15.95
CA SER A 166 -5.91 11.43 -14.86
C SER A 166 -6.15 12.16 -13.55
N ILE A 167 -6.84 11.51 -12.63
CA ILE A 167 -7.16 12.05 -11.31
C ILE A 167 -6.67 11.03 -10.30
N LEU A 168 -5.83 11.49 -9.38
CA LEU A 168 -5.50 10.75 -8.18
C LEU A 168 -6.08 11.54 -7.01
N ASN A 169 -6.83 10.88 -6.15
CA ASN A 169 -7.34 11.43 -4.90
C ASN A 169 -6.77 10.62 -3.73
N ALA A 170 -6.62 11.28 -2.59
CA ALA A 170 -6.19 10.64 -1.36
C ALA A 170 -7.00 11.21 -0.18
N GLU A 171 -7.42 10.35 0.74
CA GLU A 171 -8.16 10.76 1.93
C GLU A 171 -7.66 10.00 3.16
N THR A 172 -7.41 10.75 4.24
CA THR A 172 -7.02 10.18 5.52
C THR A 172 -8.24 9.64 6.24
N ARG A 173 -8.17 8.40 6.69
CA ARG A 173 -9.21 7.78 7.51
C ARG A 173 -8.78 7.65 8.95
N GLU A 174 -9.70 8.03 9.82
CA GLU A 174 -9.57 7.78 11.24
C GLU A 174 -9.91 6.33 11.59
N ILE A 175 -9.38 5.89 12.73
CA ILE A 175 -9.66 4.56 13.27
C ILE A 175 -11.15 4.33 13.57
N ASN A 176 -11.94 5.40 13.71
CA ASN A 176 -13.37 5.34 13.99
C ASN A 176 -14.21 4.91 12.78
N GLU A 177 -13.67 5.13 11.59
CA GLU A 177 -14.35 4.84 10.33
C GLU A 177 -14.10 3.39 9.87
N CYS A 178 -13.27 2.68 10.63
CA CYS A 178 -12.83 1.34 10.32
C CYS A 178 -13.94 0.30 10.62
N ASN A 179 -14.51 -0.31 9.59
CA ASN A 179 -15.49 -1.40 9.74
C ASN A 179 -14.93 -2.77 9.27
N PRO A 180 -14.67 -3.72 10.20
CA PRO A 180 -14.08 -5.03 9.86
C PRO A 180 -15.00 -5.95 9.05
N ASN A 181 -16.31 -5.80 9.19
CA ASN A 181 -17.30 -6.64 8.51
C ASN A 181 -17.63 -6.13 7.11
N LYS A 182 -17.38 -4.84 6.86
CA LYS A 182 -17.62 -4.21 5.57
C LYS A 182 -16.58 -3.10 5.39
N PRO A 183 -15.39 -3.40 4.85
CA PRO A 183 -14.39 -2.39 4.56
C PRO A 183 -15.05 -1.34 3.67
N THR A 184 -15.22 -0.12 4.19
CA THR A 184 -15.85 0.96 3.42
C THR A 184 -14.96 1.23 2.21
N LYS A 185 -15.56 1.33 1.02
CA LYS A 185 -14.90 1.80 -0.19
C LYS A 185 -14.29 3.20 0.01
N CYS A 186 -13.35 3.55 -0.85
CA CYS A 186 -12.75 4.87 -0.85
C CYS A 186 -13.85 5.95 -0.99
N THR A 187 -13.97 6.85 -0.02
CA THR A 187 -14.94 7.97 -0.07
C THR A 187 -14.56 9.05 -1.07
N THR A 188 -13.38 8.96 -1.69
CA THR A 188 -12.91 9.89 -2.72
C THR A 188 -13.34 9.54 -4.15
N GLU A 189 -14.38 8.71 -4.31
CA GLU A 189 -15.10 8.64 -5.58
C GLU A 189 -15.52 10.07 -5.94
N PRO A 190 -15.06 10.63 -7.07
CA PRO A 190 -15.55 11.92 -7.52
C PRO A 190 -17.04 11.74 -7.75
N GLU A 191 -17.87 12.45 -6.99
CA GLU A 191 -19.25 12.64 -7.38
C GLU A 191 -19.19 13.25 -8.79
N PHE A 192 -19.53 12.46 -9.82
CA PHE A 192 -19.82 13.02 -11.12
C PHE A 192 -20.80 14.15 -10.86
N PRO A 193 -20.53 15.40 -11.29
CA PRO A 193 -21.40 16.51 -10.95
C PRO A 193 -22.79 16.22 -11.50
N GLY A 194 -23.64 15.68 -10.64
CA GLY A 194 -25.06 15.68 -10.81
C GLY A 194 -25.43 17.15 -10.92
N LYS A 195 -26.13 17.52 -11.98
CA LYS A 195 -26.73 18.86 -12.11
C LYS A 195 -27.57 19.14 -10.85
N GLY A 196 -26.98 19.74 -9.82
CA GLY A 196 -27.72 20.00 -8.60
C GLY A 196 -26.88 20.05 -7.32
N LYS A 197 -26.30 21.23 -7.10
CA LYS A 197 -26.08 21.89 -5.80
C LYS A 197 -24.76 21.63 -5.05
N ASN A 198 -24.04 22.77 -4.96
CA ASN A 198 -23.01 23.18 -4.02
C ASN A 198 -21.61 22.65 -4.33
N ASP A 199 -20.90 23.51 -5.07
CA ASP A 199 -19.50 23.46 -5.44
C ASP A 199 -18.61 23.47 -4.19
N ALA A 200 -18.29 22.29 -3.66
CA ALA A 200 -17.02 22.08 -2.99
C ALA A 200 -16.14 21.35 -4.01
N GLU A 201 -15.44 22.11 -4.85
CA GLU A 201 -14.41 21.54 -5.73
C GLU A 201 -13.41 20.78 -4.85
N ALA A 202 -13.22 19.49 -5.14
CA ALA A 202 -12.14 18.74 -4.53
C ALA A 202 -10.82 19.41 -4.92
N GLU A 203 -10.11 19.97 -3.94
CA GLU A 203 -8.85 20.66 -4.20
C GLU A 203 -7.83 19.68 -4.80
N PRO A 204 -7.11 20.09 -5.88
CA PRO A 204 -6.14 19.23 -6.53
C PRO A 204 -5.02 18.82 -5.55
N ILE A 205 -4.52 17.58 -5.67
CA ILE A 205 -3.46 17.03 -4.81
C ILE A 205 -2.30 18.00 -4.59
N VAL A 206 -1.92 18.77 -5.62
CA VAL A 206 -0.84 19.77 -5.59
C VAL A 206 -0.94 20.72 -4.40
N GLU A 207 -2.15 21.21 -4.11
CA GLU A 207 -2.38 22.19 -3.03
C GLU A 207 -2.37 21.53 -1.64
N ASN A 208 -2.70 20.23 -1.57
CA ASN A 208 -2.84 19.47 -0.32
C ASN A 208 -1.67 18.54 0.05
N VAL A 209 -0.61 18.41 -0.78
CA VAL A 209 0.55 17.53 -0.49
C VAL A 209 1.15 17.80 0.89
N LYS A 210 1.22 19.08 1.31
CA LYS A 210 1.76 19.47 2.62
C LYS A 210 0.90 18.96 3.77
N GLY A 211 -0.41 18.85 3.57
CA GLY A 211 -1.37 18.30 4.54
C GLY A 211 -1.14 16.83 4.84
N PHE A 212 -0.57 16.06 3.90
CA PHE A 212 -0.29 14.64 4.08
C PHE A 212 1.00 14.31 4.84
N GLY A 213 1.91 15.28 5.02
CA GLY A 213 3.19 15.01 5.70
C GLY A 213 3.02 14.53 7.14
N GLU A 214 2.12 15.17 7.90
CA GLU A 214 1.85 14.82 9.29
C GLU A 214 1.01 13.54 9.43
N PRO A 215 -0.07 13.32 8.68
CA PRO A 215 -0.77 12.04 8.66
C PRO A 215 0.10 10.85 8.26
N LEU A 216 0.92 10.97 7.20
CA LEU A 216 1.72 9.87 6.65
C LEU A 216 2.97 9.55 7.49
N VAL A 217 3.62 10.56 8.07
CA VAL A 217 4.96 10.42 8.67
C VAL A 217 5.02 10.90 10.12
N VAL A 218 3.90 11.40 10.68
CA VAL A 218 3.73 11.85 12.08
C VAL A 218 4.64 13.03 12.47
N THR A 219 5.48 13.48 11.57
CA THR A 219 6.55 14.45 11.84
C THR A 219 6.79 15.33 10.62
N LYS A 220 6.92 16.63 10.87
CA LYS A 220 7.25 17.61 9.84
C LYS A 220 8.75 17.54 9.54
N GLY A 221 9.10 17.63 8.26
CA GLY A 221 10.49 17.80 7.82
C GLY A 221 11.31 16.52 7.57
N TRP A 222 10.73 15.32 7.71
CA TRP A 222 11.47 14.06 7.46
C TRP A 222 11.59 13.68 5.98
N ILE A 223 10.65 14.17 5.19
CA ILE A 223 10.43 13.79 3.81
C ILE A 223 10.15 15.07 3.04
N SER A 224 10.77 15.22 1.87
CA SER A 224 10.44 16.32 0.96
C SER A 224 9.04 16.18 0.41
N SER A 225 8.44 17.31 -0.01
CA SER A 225 7.18 17.28 -0.75
C SER A 225 7.27 16.40 -1.99
N ARG A 226 8.41 16.39 -2.69
CA ARG A 226 8.64 15.49 -3.83
C ARG A 226 8.49 14.02 -3.46
N LYS A 227 9.10 13.60 -2.35
CA LYS A 227 8.96 12.21 -1.88
C LYS A 227 7.55 11.88 -1.40
N LEU A 228 6.84 12.84 -0.80
CA LEU A 228 5.44 12.64 -0.46
C LEU A 228 4.61 12.38 -1.73
N VAL A 229 4.84 13.16 -2.79
CA VAL A 229 4.21 12.91 -4.10
C VAL A 229 4.60 11.53 -4.65
N ASP A 230 5.88 11.17 -4.64
CA ASP A 230 6.33 9.85 -5.09
C ASP A 230 5.64 8.71 -4.32
N MET A 231 5.45 8.88 -3.00
CA MET A 231 4.74 7.92 -2.15
C MET A 231 3.24 7.86 -2.42
N ILE A 232 2.59 9.00 -2.64
CA ILE A 232 1.15 9.10 -2.95
C ILE A 232 0.86 8.45 -4.31
N VAL A 233 1.64 8.79 -5.34
CA VAL A 233 1.55 8.20 -6.69
C VAL A 233 1.75 6.69 -6.62
N ALA A 234 2.79 6.23 -5.90
CA ALA A 234 3.04 4.82 -5.74
C ALA A 234 1.93 4.09 -4.96
N ALA A 235 1.44 4.68 -3.86
CA ALA A 235 0.40 4.08 -3.03
C ALA A 235 -0.90 3.94 -3.81
N GLY A 236 -1.31 4.97 -4.56
CA GLY A 236 -2.46 4.93 -5.46
C GLY A 236 -2.30 4.06 -6.71
N ALA A 237 -1.16 3.36 -6.84
CA ALA A 237 -0.81 2.53 -7.99
C ALA A 237 -0.78 3.27 -9.35
N ALA A 238 -0.71 4.60 -9.34
CA ALA A 238 -0.62 5.40 -10.55
C ALA A 238 0.73 5.21 -11.24
N LEU A 239 0.72 5.15 -12.58
CA LEU A 239 1.87 4.89 -13.45
C LEU A 239 2.45 3.47 -13.34
N LEU A 240 1.68 2.52 -12.79
CA LEU A 240 2.14 1.15 -12.59
C LEU A 240 1.44 0.13 -13.49
N HIS A 241 0.43 0.56 -14.25
CA HIS A 241 -0.42 -0.29 -15.09
C HIS A 241 -0.07 -0.25 -16.58
N GLY A 242 1.02 0.42 -16.95
CA GLY A 242 1.41 0.55 -18.36
C GLY A 242 0.58 1.59 -19.10
N GLU A 243 0.18 2.66 -18.40
CA GLU A 243 -0.54 3.79 -18.95
C GLU A 243 0.22 4.42 -20.13
N ILE A 244 -0.52 4.78 -21.17
CA ILE A 244 0.01 5.39 -22.40
C ILE A 244 0.46 6.83 -22.14
N ASP A 245 -0.42 7.63 -21.54
CA ASP A 245 -0.13 9.01 -21.19
C ASP A 245 0.28 9.09 -19.72
N ILE A 246 1.57 9.38 -19.51
CA ILE A 246 2.16 9.55 -18.19
C ILE A 246 2.51 11.02 -17.91
N GLU A 247 2.21 11.94 -18.84
CA GLU A 247 2.70 13.33 -18.79
C GLU A 247 2.18 14.07 -17.56
N ALA A 248 0.88 13.97 -17.26
CA ALA A 248 0.26 14.69 -16.15
C ALA A 248 0.87 14.30 -14.79
N ALA A 249 1.01 13.00 -14.53
CA ALA A 249 1.61 12.51 -13.30
C ALA A 249 3.14 12.77 -13.25
N ALA A 250 3.83 12.72 -14.38
CA ALA A 250 5.25 13.11 -14.45
C ALA A 250 5.42 14.61 -14.15
N HIS A 251 4.58 15.47 -14.71
CA HIS A 251 4.57 16.92 -14.47
C HIS A 251 4.39 17.23 -12.99
N LEU A 252 3.37 16.61 -12.35
CA LEU A 252 3.12 16.75 -10.91
C LEU A 252 4.36 16.43 -10.07
N GLN A 253 5.07 15.35 -10.41
CA GLN A 253 6.30 15.02 -9.71
C GLN A 253 7.34 16.15 -9.88
N HIS A 254 7.54 16.67 -11.09
CA HIS A 254 8.54 17.70 -11.40
C HIS A 254 8.30 19.07 -10.74
N GLU A 255 7.11 19.37 -10.25
CA GLU A 255 6.81 20.61 -9.51
C GLU A 255 7.50 20.70 -8.14
N PHE A 256 7.97 19.57 -7.61
CA PHE A 256 8.58 19.51 -6.28
C PHE A 256 10.02 19.04 -6.32
N ASP A 257 10.83 19.64 -5.44
CA ASP A 257 12.23 19.30 -5.24
C ASP A 257 12.45 18.32 -4.07
N TYR A 258 13.52 17.53 -4.19
CA TYR A 258 14.03 16.69 -3.12
C TYR A 258 14.80 17.52 -2.08
N TYR A 259 14.86 17.03 -0.83
CA TYR A 259 15.83 17.56 0.13
C TYR A 259 17.26 17.14 -0.25
N GLN A 260 18.26 17.89 0.24
CA GLN A 260 19.65 17.51 0.03
C GLN A 260 19.93 16.09 0.57
N GLY A 261 20.56 15.26 -0.26
CA GLY A 261 20.90 13.88 0.09
C GLY A 261 19.79 12.86 -0.17
N GLU A 262 18.56 13.29 -0.44
CA GLU A 262 17.48 12.40 -0.86
C GLU A 262 17.69 11.91 -2.30
N LYS A 263 17.29 10.67 -2.56
CA LYS A 263 17.36 10.04 -3.88
C LYS A 263 16.02 9.44 -4.26
N SER A 264 15.85 9.22 -5.57
CA SER A 264 14.72 8.44 -6.07
C SER A 264 14.73 7.03 -5.46
N ALA A 265 13.55 6.56 -5.07
CA ALA A 265 13.34 5.23 -4.51
C ALA A 265 13.54 4.09 -5.51
N LYS A 266 13.70 4.41 -6.82
CA LYS A 266 13.80 3.43 -7.89
C LYS A 266 15.00 2.50 -7.68
N GLY A 267 14.73 1.19 -7.62
CA GLY A 267 15.75 0.15 -7.61
C GLY A 267 16.29 -0.27 -6.23
N ILE A 268 15.88 0.39 -5.13
CA ILE A 268 16.34 0.05 -3.78
C ILE A 268 16.03 -1.41 -3.42
N PHE A 269 14.88 -1.92 -3.88
CA PHE A 269 14.45 -3.30 -3.64
C PHE A 269 14.84 -4.29 -4.74
N ALA A 270 15.75 -3.97 -5.67
CA ALA A 270 16.10 -4.90 -6.75
C ALA A 270 16.59 -6.28 -6.25
N LYS A 271 17.36 -6.30 -5.14
CA LYS A 271 17.81 -7.54 -4.48
C LYS A 271 16.64 -8.23 -3.75
N GLY A 272 15.83 -7.47 -3.01
CA GLY A 272 14.63 -7.96 -2.31
C GLY A 272 13.61 -8.58 -3.27
N ARG A 273 13.45 -8.02 -4.47
CA ARG A 273 12.57 -8.54 -5.53
C ARG A 273 12.99 -9.94 -5.99
N LYS A 274 14.30 -10.19 -6.13
CA LYS A 274 14.80 -11.53 -6.49
C LYS A 274 14.50 -12.54 -5.39
N GLN A 275 14.62 -12.13 -4.12
CA GLN A 275 14.23 -12.95 -2.97
C GLN A 275 12.72 -13.19 -2.95
N LEU A 276 11.90 -12.18 -3.26
CA LEU A 276 10.43 -12.26 -3.34
C LEU A 276 9.99 -13.31 -4.35
N THR A 277 10.48 -13.22 -5.58
CA THR A 277 10.16 -14.20 -6.62
C THR A 277 10.60 -15.61 -6.24
N ARG A 278 11.70 -15.76 -5.47
CA ARG A 278 12.15 -17.07 -4.98
C ARG A 278 11.24 -17.60 -3.87
N SER A 279 10.96 -16.80 -2.84
CA SER A 279 10.07 -17.17 -1.74
C SER A 279 8.66 -17.46 -2.23
N GLU A 280 8.16 -16.75 -3.25
CA GLU A 280 6.87 -17.05 -3.88
C GLU A 280 6.86 -18.42 -4.55
N LYS A 281 7.94 -18.80 -5.27
CA LYS A 281 8.04 -20.14 -5.86
C LYS A 281 8.08 -21.23 -4.78
N GLU A 282 8.81 -20.97 -3.69
CA GLU A 282 8.90 -21.89 -2.55
C GLU A 282 7.57 -22.03 -1.80
N GLU A 283 6.86 -20.93 -1.53
CA GLU A 283 5.54 -20.96 -0.89
C GLU A 283 4.48 -21.57 -1.82
N LYS A 284 4.45 -21.25 -3.11
CA LYS A 284 3.56 -21.93 -4.08
C LYS A 284 3.82 -23.44 -4.10
N ALA A 285 5.07 -23.87 -3.96
CA ALA A 285 5.40 -25.29 -3.86
C ALA A 285 4.93 -25.92 -2.53
N LYS A 286 4.88 -25.15 -1.43
CA LYS A 286 4.34 -25.61 -0.14
C LYS A 286 2.80 -25.67 -0.17
N VAL A 287 2.13 -24.67 -0.73
CA VAL A 287 0.66 -24.66 -0.89
C VAL A 287 0.19 -25.83 -1.76
N LYS A 288 0.93 -26.17 -2.82
CA LYS A 288 0.66 -27.39 -3.61
C LYS A 288 0.75 -28.69 -2.81
N LYS A 289 1.53 -28.72 -1.73
CA LYS A 289 1.70 -29.90 -0.86
C LYS A 289 0.70 -29.91 0.30
N ASP A 290 0.25 -28.74 0.73
CA ASP A 290 -0.70 -28.54 1.80
C ASP A 290 -1.74 -27.50 1.35
N ALA A 291 -2.83 -28.01 0.78
CA ALA A 291 -3.93 -27.19 0.25
C ALA A 291 -4.67 -26.40 1.34
N THR A 292 -4.42 -26.68 2.63
CA THR A 292 -5.03 -25.94 3.75
C THR A 292 -4.25 -24.67 4.11
N ARG A 293 -3.07 -24.47 3.51
CA ARG A 293 -2.20 -23.33 3.78
C ARG A 293 -2.56 -22.16 2.88
N GLU A 294 -3.41 -21.27 3.38
CA GLU A 294 -3.60 -19.93 2.79
C GLU A 294 -2.37 -19.05 3.08
N VAL A 295 -1.91 -18.29 2.08
CA VAL A 295 -0.80 -17.32 2.21
C VAL A 295 -1.11 -16.06 1.41
N TYR A 296 -1.32 -14.96 2.14
CA TYR A 296 -1.75 -13.65 1.63
C TYR A 296 -0.59 -12.86 0.99
N VAL A 297 -0.85 -12.01 -0.02
CA VAL A 297 0.20 -11.21 -0.68
C VAL A 297 0.88 -10.21 0.26
N PRO A 298 0.15 -9.46 1.12
CA PRO A 298 0.77 -8.60 2.13
C PRO A 298 1.65 -9.37 3.12
N GLU A 299 1.26 -10.59 3.51
CA GLU A 299 2.06 -11.46 4.38
C GLU A 299 3.37 -11.87 3.72
N ARG A 300 3.35 -12.23 2.42
CA ARG A 300 4.58 -12.55 1.66
C ARG A 300 5.54 -11.37 1.66
N LEU A 301 5.03 -10.17 1.44
CA LEU A 301 5.80 -8.94 1.47
C LEU A 301 6.43 -8.68 2.85
N LEU A 302 5.70 -8.89 3.94
CA LEU A 302 6.24 -8.82 5.30
C LEU A 302 7.31 -9.88 5.58
N LEU A 303 7.13 -11.11 5.12
CA LEU A 303 8.13 -12.17 5.31
C LEU A 303 9.45 -11.80 4.64
N LEU A 304 9.41 -11.16 3.48
CA LEU A 304 10.62 -10.72 2.79
C LEU A 304 11.28 -9.54 3.46
N ALA A 305 10.48 -8.61 3.97
CA ALA A 305 10.98 -7.54 4.81
C ALA A 305 11.74 -8.08 6.04
N ARG A 306 11.33 -9.23 6.57
CA ARG A 306 11.99 -9.94 7.70
C ARG A 306 13.23 -10.73 7.29
N HIS A 307 13.28 -11.22 6.05
CA HIS A 307 14.40 -12.02 5.53
C HIS A 307 15.42 -11.22 4.70
N GLY A 308 15.21 -9.92 4.54
CA GLY A 308 16.13 -9.00 3.86
C GLY A 308 17.19 -8.43 4.81
N ASP A 309 18.44 -8.80 4.54
CA ASP A 309 19.67 -8.19 5.09
C ASP A 309 20.00 -6.84 4.43
#